data_AF-A0A8T3TFB1-F1
#
_entry.id   AF-A0A8T3TFB1-F1
#
_cell.length_a   1.000
_cell.length_b   1.000
_cell.length_c   1.000
_cell.angle_alpha   90.00
_cell.angle_beta   90.00
_cell.angle_gamma   90.00
#
_symmetry.space_group_name_H-M   'P 1'
#
loop_
_entity.id
_entity.type
_entity.pdbx_description
1 polymer ?
#
loop_
_entity_poly.entity_id
_entity_poly.type
_entity_poly.pdbx_seq_one_letter_code
_entity_poly.pdbx_strand_id
1 'polypeptide(L)' 'MRGLDCVVIATDHKAVDLAPVVECAPLVVDLRNAVRQSRGDASGAVPDNVDVL' A
#
# COMPACT_ATOMS: atom_id res chain seq x y z
N MET A 1 -6.61 2.22 11.45
CA MET A 1 -6.92 3.60 11.03
C MET A 1 -8.43 3.70 10.84
N ARG A 2 -9.12 4.76 11.32
CA ARG A 2 -10.60 4.88 11.19
C ARG A 2 -10.93 6.21 10.53
N GLY A 3 -11.84 6.20 9.54
CA GLY A 3 -12.34 7.40 8.87
C GLY A 3 -11.47 7.93 7.72
N LEU A 4 -10.43 7.21 7.30
CA LEU A 4 -9.69 7.52 6.08
C LEU A 4 -10.38 6.83 4.89
N ASP A 5 -10.62 7.59 3.84
CA ASP A 5 -11.16 7.13 2.56
C ASP A 5 -10.06 6.73 1.57
N CYS A 6 -8.88 7.35 1.68
CA CYS A 6 -7.72 7.10 0.83
C CYS A 6 -6.39 7.24 1.60
N VAL A 7 -5.38 6.46 1.21
CA VAL A 7 -4.00 6.61 1.67
C VAL A 7 -3.05 6.72 0.48
N VAL A 8 -2.15 7.70 0.51
CA VAL A 8 -1.11 7.88 -0.51
C VAL A 8 0.25 7.51 0.05
N ILE A 9 0.92 6.55 -0.59
CA ILE A 9 2.32 6.19 -0.28
C ILE A 9 3.23 7.04 -1.16
N ALA A 10 3.67 8.17 -0.61
CA ALA A 10 4.61 9.06 -1.29
C ALA A 10 6.09 8.63 -1.10
N THR A 11 6.39 7.87 -0.05
CA THR A 11 7.74 7.40 0.29
C THR A 11 7.69 5.97 0.87
N ASP A 12 8.70 5.14 0.56
CA ASP A 12 8.86 3.78 1.14
C ASP A 12 9.80 3.83 2.36
N HIS A 13 9.30 4.40 3.46
CA HIS A 13 10.03 4.36 4.72
C HIS A 13 9.72 3.06 5.48
N LYS A 14 10.77 2.31 5.85
CA LYS A 14 10.65 1.05 6.62
C LYS A 14 10.10 1.20 8.04
N ALA A 15 9.85 2.44 8.48
CA ALA A 15 9.24 2.73 9.77
C ALA A 15 7.71 2.47 9.80
N VAL A 16 7.08 2.28 8.63
CA VAL A 16 5.64 2.06 8.50
C VAL A 16 5.39 0.63 8.01
N ASP A 17 4.56 -0.11 8.75
CA ASP A 17 4.01 -1.37 8.27
C ASP A 17 2.83 -1.09 7.33
N LEU A 18 2.97 -1.48 6.06
CA LEU A 18 1.97 -1.24 5.03
C LEU A 18 0.84 -2.27 5.04
N ALA A 19 1.01 -3.42 5.70
CA ALA A 19 -0.05 -4.44 5.76
C ALA A 19 -1.36 -3.90 6.38
N PRO A 20 -1.37 -3.32 7.60
CA PRO A 20 -2.60 -2.79 8.19
C PRO A 20 -3.14 -1.56 7.44
N VAL A 21 -2.29 -0.85 6.69
CA VAL A 21 -2.72 0.26 5.83
C VAL A 21 -3.58 -0.26 4.70
N VAL A 22 -3.06 -1.26 3.97
CA VAL A 22 -3.75 -1.87 2.83
C VAL A 22 -5.03 -2.59 3.26
N GLU A 23 -5.06 -3.20 4.45
CA GLU A 23 -6.26 -3.86 4.97
C GLU A 23 -7.38 -2.89 5.39
N CYS A 24 -7.02 -1.71 5.91
CA CYS A 24 -7.99 -0.77 6.48
C CYS A 24 -8.43 0.33 5.51
N ALA A 25 -7.58 0.71 4.55
CA ALA A 25 -7.85 1.82 3.66
C ALA A 25 -8.74 1.36 2.48
N PRO A 26 -9.86 2.06 2.20
CA PRO A 26 -10.70 1.74 1.03
C PRO A 26 -9.95 1.87 -0.30
N LEU A 27 -9.01 2.81 -0.39
CA LEU A 27 -8.14 3.03 -1.54
C LEU A 27 -6.71 3.35 -1.08
N VAL A 28 -5.72 2.76 -1.75
CA VAL A 28 -4.30 3.06 -1.59
C VAL A 28 -3.72 3.45 -2.93
N VAL A 29 -3.10 4.63 -3.00
CA VAL A 29 -2.34 5.08 -4.17
C VAL A 29 -0.86 4.97 -3.84
N ASP A 30 -0.16 4.05 -4.50
CA ASP A 30 1.24 3.75 -4.27
C ASP A 30 2.12 4.33 -5.39
N LEU A 31 2.80 5.43 -5.08
CA LEU A 31 3.70 6.11 -6.02
C LEU A 31 5.11 5.52 -6.04
N ARG A 32 5.39 4.55 -5.16
CA ARG A 32 6.74 4.04 -4.88
C ARG A 32 6.88 2.56 -5.13
N ASN A 33 5.78 1.90 -5.52
CA ASN A 33 5.70 0.46 -5.62
C ASN A 33 6.10 -0.24 -4.30
N ALA A 34 5.82 0.42 -3.17
CA ALA A 34 6.21 -0.02 -1.83
C ALA A 34 5.40 -1.25 -1.38
N VAL A 35 4.12 -1.34 -1.76
CA VAL A 35 3.26 -2.46 -1.40
C VAL A 35 3.79 -3.77 -2.00
N ARG A 36 4.17 -3.77 -3.29
CA ARG A 36 4.77 -4.95 -3.93
C ARG A 36 6.06 -5.38 -3.25
N GLN A 37 6.93 -4.41 -2.97
CA GLN A 37 8.22 -4.67 -2.32
C GLN A 37 8.05 -5.22 -0.90
N SER A 38 7.07 -4.71 -0.15
CA SER A 38 6.81 -5.15 1.22
C SER A 38 6.32 -6.61 1.32
N ARG A 39 5.64 -7.09 0.28
CA ARG A 39 5.07 -8.45 0.23
C ARG A 39 6.07 -9.52 -0.22
N GLY A 40 7.22 -9.12 -0.78
CA GLY A 40 8.20 -10.07 -1.33
C GLY A 40 7.62 -10.97 -2.43
N ASP A 41 6.52 -10.55 -3.07
CA ASP A 41 5.71 -11.40 -3.93
C ASP A 41 6.29 -11.43 -5.35
N ALA A 42 6.81 -12.59 -5.75
CA ALA A 42 7.41 -12.80 -7.06
C ALA A 42 6.40 -12.68 -8.21
N SER A 43 5.10 -12.76 -7.93
CA SER A 43 4.03 -12.59 -8.93
C SER A 43 3.84 -11.13 -9.36
N GLY A 44 4.30 -10.18 -8.53
CA GLY A 44 4.07 -8.75 -8.75
C GLY A 44 2.62 -8.29 -8.57
N ALA A 45 1.73 -9.14 -8.06
CA ALA A 45 0.34 -8.77 -7.82
C ALA A 45 0.20 -7.84 -6.59
N VAL A 46 -0.75 -6.91 -6.66
CA VAL A 46 -1.19 -6.08 -5.52
C VAL A 46 -2.67 -6.32 -5.27
N PRO A 47 -3.15 -6.08 -4.04
CA PRO A 47 -4.59 -6.12 -3.75
C PRO A 47 -5.39 -5.14 -4.61
N ASP A 48 -6.66 -5.46 -4.85
CA ASP A 48 -7.55 -4.69 -5.74
C ASP A 48 -7.78 -3.23 -5.32
N ASN A 49 -7.55 -2.90 -4.05
CA ASN A 49 -7.65 -1.54 -3.52
C ASN A 49 -6.34 -0.75 -3.63
N VAL A 50 -5.32 -1.28 -4.32
CA VAL A 50 -4.00 -0.66 -4.46
C VAL A 50 -3.75 -0.30 -5.92
N ASP A 51 -3.71 1.00 -6.19
CA ASP A 51 -3.28 1.55 -7.46
C ASP A 51 -1.80 1.88 -7.41
N VAL A 52 -0.98 1.15 -8.17
CA VAL A 52 0.45 1.45 -8.33
C VAL A 52 0.62 2.31 -9.58
N LEU A 53 1.21 3.50 -9.42
CA LEU A 53 1.50 4.43 -10.51
C LEU A 53 2.97 4.40 -10.96
#